data_AF-A0A7S3G305-F1
#
_entry.id   AF-A0A7S3G305-F1
#
_cell.length_a   1.000
_cell.length_b   1.000
_cell.length_c   1.000
_cell.angle_alpha   90.00
_cell.angle_beta   90.00
_cell.angle_gamma   90.00
#
_symmetry.space_group_name_H-M   'P 1'
#
loop_
_entity.id
_entity.type
_entity.pdbx_description
1 polymer ?
#
loop_
_entity_poly.entity_id
_entity_poly.type
_entity_poly.pdbx_seq_one_letter_code
_entity_poly.pdbx_strand_id
1 'polypeptide(L)'
;MDERELSRKTISLDCDTFYVTDVLGKFRQVAPGEGAIFVFEDAGSAPIYSYTVLDESGSAVRIAEKLKISNHANTGAYAFPSAKSLKDSCEKVIGTKRTWCFHVMVEFL
;
A
#
# COMPACT_ATOMS: atom_id res chain seq x y z
N MET A 1 -20.17 -4.01 8.92
CA MET A 1 -20.43 -3.97 7.47
C MET A 1 -21.28 -5.17 7.12
N ASP A 2 -22.29 -4.99 6.27
CA ASP A 2 -23.07 -6.13 5.76
C ASP A 2 -22.31 -6.83 4.62
N GLU A 3 -22.82 -7.97 4.15
CA GLU A 3 -22.17 -8.76 3.09
C GLU A 3 -22.04 -7.99 1.77
N ARG A 4 -23.03 -7.14 1.46
CA ARG A 4 -23.02 -6.32 0.24
C ARG A 4 -21.87 -5.33 0.31
N GLU A 5 -21.74 -4.61 1.42
CA GLU A 5 -20.63 -3.67 1.65
C GLU A 5 -19.27 -4.36 1.63
N LEU A 6 -19.16 -5.57 2.18
CA LEU A 6 -17.92 -6.35 2.16
C LEU A 6 -17.49 -6.79 0.75
N SER A 7 -18.43 -6.96 -0.18
CA SER A 7 -18.15 -7.34 -1.57
C SER A 7 -17.71 -6.17 -2.47
N ARG A 8 -17.86 -4.91 -2.02
CA ARG A 8 -17.58 -3.74 -2.86
C ARG A 8 -16.08 -3.49 -2.96
N LYS A 9 -15.61 -3.15 -4.18
CA LYS A 9 -14.29 -2.54 -4.41
C LYS A 9 -14.07 -1.41 -3.40
N THR A 10 -12.90 -1.40 -2.78
CA THR A 10 -12.58 -0.48 -1.67
C THR A 10 -11.24 0.17 -1.92
N ILE A 11 -11.13 1.47 -1.67
CA ILE A 11 -9.88 2.21 -1.79
C ILE A 11 -9.65 3.02 -0.51
N SER A 12 -8.42 2.95 0.01
CA SER A 12 -7.94 3.80 1.08
C SER A 12 -7.17 4.96 0.46
N LEU A 13 -7.50 6.19 0.87
CA LEU A 13 -6.86 7.41 0.41
C LEU A 13 -6.41 8.21 1.63
N ASP A 14 -5.18 8.72 1.57
CA ASP A 14 -4.68 9.64 2.58
C ASP A 14 -5.44 10.99 2.48
N CYS A 15 -5.76 11.58 3.63
CA CYS A 15 -6.57 12.80 3.69
C CYS A 15 -5.77 14.09 3.44
N ASP A 16 -4.45 13.97 3.31
CA ASP A 16 -3.51 15.07 3.05
C ASP A 16 -2.97 15.07 1.62
N THR A 17 -3.39 14.11 0.78
CA THR A 17 -2.94 14.02 -0.62
C THR A 17 -3.97 14.64 -1.58
N PHE A 18 -3.50 15.56 -2.41
CA PHE A 18 -4.29 16.15 -3.48
C PHE A 18 -4.06 15.42 -4.81
N TYR A 19 -5.12 14.82 -5.36
CA TYR A 19 -5.05 14.10 -6.64
C TYR A 19 -5.53 14.97 -7.81
N VAL A 20 -4.64 15.27 -8.74
CA VAL A 20 -4.98 15.90 -10.03
C VAL A 20 -5.45 14.89 -11.08
N THR A 21 -5.21 13.59 -10.83
CA THR A 21 -5.64 12.49 -11.71
C THR A 21 -6.84 11.77 -11.09
N ASP A 22 -7.80 11.34 -11.91
CA ASP A 22 -8.97 10.57 -11.46
C ASP A 22 -8.59 9.13 -11.07
N VAL A 23 -8.05 8.98 -9.86
CA VAL A 23 -7.67 7.67 -9.29
C VAL A 23 -8.89 6.76 -9.08
N LEU A 24 -10.07 7.33 -8.80
CA LEU A 24 -11.29 6.57 -8.59
C LEU A 24 -11.82 5.98 -9.90
N GLY A 25 -11.85 6.79 -10.97
CA GLY A 25 -12.20 6.33 -12.32
C GLY A 25 -11.26 5.24 -12.80
N LYS A 26 -9.94 5.43 -12.62
CA LYS A 26 -8.94 4.41 -12.95
C LYS A 26 -9.18 3.10 -12.20
N PHE A 27 -9.42 3.14 -10.88
CA PHE A 27 -9.67 1.93 -10.11
C PHE A 27 -10.98 1.20 -10.51
N ARG A 28 -12.01 1.94 -10.92
CA ARG A 28 -13.26 1.31 -11.43
C ARG A 28 -12.98 0.45 -12.67
N GLN A 29 -12.02 0.84 -13.51
CA GLN A 29 -11.66 0.13 -14.74
C GLN A 29 -10.75 -1.10 -14.52
N VAL A 30 -10.11 -1.22 -13.35
CA VAL A 30 -9.30 -2.39 -12.99
C VAL A 30 -10.15 -3.67 -13.04
N ALA A 31 -9.58 -4.79 -13.47
CA ALA A 31 -10.32 -6.03 -13.64
C ALA A 31 -10.96 -6.51 -12.31
N PRO A 32 -12.10 -7.22 -12.36
CA PRO A 32 -12.67 -7.83 -11.17
C PRO A 32 -11.67 -8.75 -10.47
N GLY A 33 -11.58 -8.68 -9.14
CA GLY A 33 -10.65 -9.48 -8.35
C GLY A 33 -9.24 -8.89 -8.20
N GLU A 34 -8.93 -7.80 -8.91
CA GLU A 34 -7.64 -7.12 -8.82
C GLU A 34 -7.67 -5.87 -7.94
N GLY A 35 -6.55 -5.62 -7.25
CA GLY A 35 -6.26 -4.37 -6.55
C GLY A 35 -5.40 -3.44 -7.40
N ALA A 36 -5.11 -2.25 -6.89
CA ALA A 36 -4.19 -1.32 -7.53
C ALA A 36 -3.45 -0.48 -6.49
N ILE A 37 -2.22 -0.08 -6.84
CA ILE A 37 -1.44 0.90 -6.11
C ILE A 37 -1.10 2.00 -7.10
N PHE A 38 -1.29 3.24 -6.68
CA PHE A 38 -0.97 4.39 -7.51
C PHE A 38 0.38 4.95 -7.09
N VAL A 39 1.32 4.93 -8.02
CA VAL A 39 2.70 5.38 -7.81
C VAL A 39 3.04 6.52 -8.76
N PHE A 40 4.06 7.29 -8.40
CA PHE A 40 4.73 8.24 -9.28
C PHE A 40 6.23 7.97 -9.26
N GLU A 41 6.93 8.46 -10.29
CA GLU A 41 8.37 8.36 -10.36
C GLU A 41 9.02 9.41 -9.45
N ASP A 42 9.77 8.93 -8.46
CA ASP A 42 10.59 9.76 -7.57
C ASP A 42 12.06 9.44 -7.82
N ALA A 43 12.78 10.37 -8.45
CA ALA A 43 14.22 10.26 -8.71
C ALA A 43 15.09 10.82 -7.55
N GLY A 44 14.49 11.32 -6.47
CA GLY A 44 15.24 11.85 -5.32
C GLY A 44 16.03 10.78 -4.56
N SER A 45 16.94 11.16 -3.66
CA SER A 45 17.66 10.17 -2.83
C SER A 45 17.06 10.00 -1.44
N ALA A 46 16.28 10.97 -0.97
CA ALA A 46 15.69 10.96 0.37
C ALA A 46 14.49 9.99 0.43
N PRO A 47 14.49 8.99 1.35
CA PRO A 47 13.43 8.00 1.44
C PRO A 47 12.23 8.52 2.25
N ILE A 48 11.51 9.50 1.70
CA ILE A 48 10.42 10.20 2.40
C ILE A 48 9.05 9.52 2.23
N TYR A 49 8.90 8.66 1.21
CA TYR A 49 7.65 7.96 0.88
C TYR A 49 7.70 6.46 1.22
N SER A 50 6.56 5.80 1.07
CA SER A 50 6.50 4.35 0.82
C SER A 50 6.89 4.06 -0.63
N TYR A 51 7.75 3.06 -0.87
CA TYR A 51 8.21 2.69 -2.21
C TYR A 51 7.79 1.27 -2.58
N THR A 52 7.47 1.06 -3.86
CA THR A 52 6.97 -0.21 -4.39
C THR A 52 7.88 -0.78 -5.47
N VAL A 53 8.31 -2.04 -5.34
CA VAL A 53 8.97 -2.78 -6.42
C VAL A 53 7.90 -3.45 -7.26
N LEU A 54 7.98 -3.24 -8.57
CA LEU A 54 7.13 -3.88 -9.57
C LEU A 54 7.93 -4.97 -10.28
N ASP A 55 7.28 -6.08 -10.63
CA ASP A 55 7.85 -7.05 -11.56
C ASP A 55 7.65 -6.63 -13.02
N GLU A 56 8.10 -7.48 -13.96
CA GLU A 56 8.00 -7.25 -15.40
C GLU A 56 6.56 -7.13 -15.91
N SER A 57 5.58 -7.68 -15.17
CA SER A 57 4.15 -7.56 -15.49
C SER A 57 3.50 -6.28 -14.93
N GLY A 58 4.25 -5.51 -14.14
CA GLY A 58 3.74 -4.35 -13.42
C GLY A 58 3.05 -4.71 -12.10
N SER A 59 3.20 -5.94 -11.60
CA SER A 59 2.62 -6.37 -10.33
C SER A 59 3.50 -5.97 -9.15
N ALA A 60 2.90 -5.48 -8.07
CA ALA A 60 3.62 -5.11 -6.86
C ALA A 60 4.13 -6.34 -6.10
N VAL A 61 5.45 -6.51 -6.01
CA VAL A 61 6.09 -7.65 -5.34
C VAL A 61 6.63 -7.30 -3.96
N ARG A 62 6.90 -6.01 -3.70
CA ARG A 62 7.41 -5.54 -2.40
C ARG A 62 7.03 -4.07 -2.18
N ILE A 63 6.66 -3.74 -0.95
CA ILE A 63 6.40 -2.37 -0.51
C ILE A 63 7.21 -2.14 0.77
N ALA A 64 7.84 -0.98 0.90
CA ALA A 64 8.53 -0.59 2.13
C ALA A 64 8.30 0.89 2.48
N GLU A 65 7.95 1.12 3.75
CA GLU A 65 7.76 2.47 4.30
C GLU A 65 9.12 3.10 4.62
N LYS A 66 9.37 4.31 4.10
CA LYS A 66 10.58 5.11 4.36
C LYS A 66 11.90 4.39 4.10
N LEU A 67 11.89 3.47 3.14
CA LEU A 67 13.06 2.79 2.63
C LEU A 67 13.00 2.78 1.11
N LYS A 68 13.96 3.44 0.46
CA LYS A 68 13.99 3.57 -1.00
C LYS A 68 14.44 2.27 -1.67
N ILE A 69 13.47 1.41 -1.98
CA ILE A 69 13.68 0.11 -2.64
C ILE A 69 13.43 0.16 -4.16
N SER A 70 12.92 1.27 -4.67
CA SER A 70 12.67 1.55 -6.09
C SER A 70 12.49 3.06 -6.30
N ASN A 71 12.24 3.50 -7.54
CA ASN A 71 11.81 4.87 -7.85
C ASN A 71 10.29 5.03 -7.90
N HIS A 72 9.51 4.00 -7.59
CA HIS A 72 8.05 4.09 -7.58
C HIS A 72 7.56 4.45 -6.18
N ALA A 73 7.35 5.74 -5.95
CA ALA A 73 6.82 6.26 -4.69
C ALA A 73 5.29 6.17 -4.68
N ASN A 74 4.72 5.68 -3.58
CA ASN A 74 3.27 5.57 -3.41
C ASN A 74 2.66 6.95 -3.21
N THR A 75 1.49 7.14 -3.80
CA THR A 75 0.69 8.38 -3.70
C THR A 75 -0.27 8.40 -2.52
N GLY A 76 -0.25 7.41 -1.62
CA GLY A 76 -1.26 7.30 -0.55
C GLY A 76 -2.60 6.70 -0.98
N ALA A 77 -2.71 6.20 -2.22
CA ALA A 77 -3.89 5.52 -2.72
C ALA A 77 -3.67 4.01 -2.87
N TYR A 78 -4.40 3.23 -2.06
CA TYR A 78 -4.32 1.77 -2.01
C TYR A 78 -5.69 1.16 -2.27
N ALA A 79 -5.83 0.46 -3.40
CA ALA A 79 -7.10 -0.07 -3.86
C ALA A 79 -7.14 -1.60 -3.74
N PHE A 80 -8.23 -2.09 -3.15
CA PHE A 80 -8.47 -3.49 -2.82
C PHE A 80 -9.67 -4.00 -3.60
N PRO A 81 -9.61 -5.23 -4.14
CA PRO A 81 -10.68 -5.78 -4.96
C PRO A 81 -12.02 -5.89 -4.22
N SER A 82 -11.98 -5.97 -2.88
CA SER A 82 -13.15 -5.87 -2.03
C SER A 82 -12.80 -5.34 -0.63
N ALA A 83 -13.79 -4.82 0.09
CA ALA A 83 -13.64 -4.49 1.52
C ALA A 83 -13.29 -5.73 2.36
N LYS A 84 -13.78 -6.90 1.98
CA LYS A 84 -13.38 -8.17 2.59
C LYS A 84 -11.88 -8.42 2.43
N SER A 85 -11.32 -8.20 1.24
CA SER A 85 -9.88 -8.37 1.00
C SER A 85 -9.05 -7.41 1.83
N LEU A 86 -9.49 -6.15 2.00
CA LEU A 86 -8.86 -5.19 2.91
C LEU A 86 -8.90 -5.70 4.35
N LYS A 87 -10.10 -6.04 4.85
CA LYS A 87 -10.31 -6.55 6.21
C LYS A 87 -9.42 -7.76 6.50
N ASP A 88 -9.48 -8.77 5.64
CA ASP A 88 -8.72 -10.01 5.81
C ASP A 88 -7.20 -9.73 5.80
N SER A 89 -6.74 -8.75 5.02
CA SER A 89 -5.33 -8.32 5.00
C SER A 89 -4.92 -7.61 6.29
N CYS A 90 -5.75 -6.68 6.79
CA CYS A 90 -5.52 -6.01 8.07
C CYS A 90 -5.49 -7.01 9.22
N GLU A 91 -6.43 -7.95 9.26
CA GLU A 91 -6.49 -9.00 10.28
C GLU A 91 -5.25 -9.89 10.27
N LYS A 92 -4.71 -10.23 9.08
CA LYS A 92 -3.43 -10.96 8.98
C LYS A 92 -2.28 -10.13 9.54
N VAL A 93 -2.18 -8.85 9.19
CA VAL A 93 -1.07 -7.99 9.64
C VAL A 93 -1.11 -7.73 11.14
N ILE A 94 -2.29 -7.43 11.69
CA ILE A 94 -2.51 -7.11 13.10
C ILE A 94 -2.48 -8.37 13.96
N GLY A 95 -3.15 -9.44 13.51
CA GLY A 95 -3.24 -10.73 14.21
C GLY A 95 -1.92 -11.49 14.24
N THR A 96 -1.01 -11.20 13.31
CA THR A 96 0.39 -11.62 13.43
C THR A 96 1.01 -10.84 14.59
N LYS A 97 1.06 -11.43 15.79
CA LYS A 97 1.85 -10.93 16.93
C LYS A 97 3.32 -10.82 16.51
N ARG A 98 3.73 -9.69 15.93
CA ARG A 98 5.14 -9.35 15.79
C ARG A 98 5.60 -8.84 17.14
N THR A 99 6.06 -9.75 17.99
CA THR A 99 6.87 -9.39 19.16
C THR A 99 8.16 -8.77 18.64
N TRP A 100 8.17 -7.46 18.39
CA TRP A 100 9.40 -6.72 18.20
C TRP A 100 10.09 -6.64 19.55
N CYS A 101 10.91 -7.66 19.86
CA CYS A 101 11.92 -7.54 20.90
C CYS A 101 13.01 -6.62 20.34
N PHE A 102 12.90 -5.32 20.58
CA PHE A 102 14.03 -4.41 20.42
C PHE A 102 15.03 -4.75 21.52
N HIS A 103 15.99 -5.64 21.22
CA HIS A 103 17.24 -5.66 21.98
C HIS A 103 18.03 -4.44 21.49
N VAL A 104 17.83 -3.30 22.15
CA VAL A 104 18.75 -2.17 22.03
C VAL A 104 20.03 -2.60 22.74
N MET A 105 20.97 -3.16 21.99
CA MET A 105 22.35 -3.32 22.45
C MET A 105 22.99 -1.93 22.42
N VAL A 106 22.95 -1.22 23.56
CA VAL A 106 23.84 -0.07 23.78
C VAL A 106 25.16 -0.65 24.28
N GLU A 107 26.14 -0.81 23.38
CA GLU A 107 27.53 -0.98 23.82
C GLU A 107 28.04 0.39 24.25
N PHE A 108 28.24 0.57 25.55
CA PHE A 108 29.12 1.61 26.07
C PHE A 108 30.56 1.12 25.89
N LEU A 109 31.36 1.86 25.12
CA LEU A 109 32.82 1.81 25.20
C LEU A 109 33.30 2.30 26.57
#